data_AF-A0A166CKS3-F1
#
_entry.id   AF-A0A166CKS3-F1
#
_cell.length_a   1.000
_cell.length_b   1.000
_cell.length_c   1.000
_cell.angle_alpha   90.00
_cell.angle_beta   90.00
_cell.angle_gamma   90.00
#
_symmetry.space_group_name_H-M   'P 1'
#
loop_
_entity.id
_entity.type
_entity.pdbx_description
1 polymer ?
#
loop_
_entity_poly.entity_id
_entity_poly.type
_entity_poly.pdbx_seq_one_letter_code
_entity_poly.pdbx_strand_id
1 'polypeptide(L)'
;MINIIGIGPNRENITISALKALEESDVVIGYKKYINSIADLIEKKEVFKKGMGDEIARGELAISKSLEGKNVALVSSGDPGVYGMANLMFQLIGKYDGIKLKVFPGVTSLNYSASLLGAPLHDFAAISLSDILTPLSEIEKKIEYAIKADFIIAIYNPISKTRKKPFKRFQEILNELKDPTTLIGIVDSTQNPSKTKIITLNQLDEDEINMSTTLIIGNSLTYEYDGYMITPRGYVVKAPIHPLANDFYTKYLDMETPTGLNKSCEYYPCHSDPQYCDFCYCPFYPCGDSSTGGKWIKNKNVWSCEDCEWIHEKNTIKCIKDSLPTILKNPEDLKSKKKELLKLRRHCILATR
;
A
#
# COMPACT_ATOMS: atom_id res chain seq x y z
N MET A 1 -10.58 34.29 9.60
CA MET A 1 -9.53 33.25 9.44
C MET A 1 -10.22 31.98 8.98
N ILE A 2 -9.59 31.15 8.13
CA ILE A 2 -10.17 29.89 7.68
C ILE A 2 -9.27 28.73 8.09
N ASN A 3 -9.79 27.89 8.98
CA ASN A 3 -9.21 26.64 9.42
C ASN A 3 -9.74 25.51 8.53
N ILE A 4 -8.87 24.89 7.75
CA ILE A 4 -9.22 23.74 6.90
C ILE A 4 -8.92 22.48 7.69
N ILE A 5 -9.96 21.76 8.11
CA ILE A 5 -9.85 20.76 9.18
C ILE A 5 -10.14 19.37 8.65
N GLY A 6 -9.17 18.47 8.83
CA GLY A 6 -9.35 17.03 8.61
C GLY A 6 -9.94 16.36 9.85
N ILE A 7 -11.09 15.71 9.69
CA ILE A 7 -11.76 14.98 10.79
C ILE A 7 -11.44 13.48 10.80
N GLY A 8 -10.53 13.03 9.94
CA GLY A 8 -10.27 11.59 9.80
C GLY A 8 -11.48 10.83 9.24
N PRO A 9 -11.43 9.49 9.22
CA PRO A 9 -12.53 8.64 8.74
C PRO A 9 -13.61 8.40 9.80
N ASN A 10 -13.25 8.48 11.08
CA ASN A 10 -14.17 8.32 12.21
C ASN A 10 -13.79 9.23 13.39
N ARG A 11 -14.63 9.24 14.42
CA ARG A 11 -14.49 10.12 15.59
C ARG A 11 -13.20 9.92 16.38
N GLU A 12 -12.72 8.68 16.47
CA GLU A 12 -11.47 8.34 17.18
C GLU A 12 -10.23 8.82 16.43
N ASN A 13 -10.38 9.17 15.15
CA ASN A 13 -9.29 9.63 14.30
C ASN A 13 -9.22 11.15 14.15
N ILE A 14 -10.10 11.90 14.84
CA ILE A 14 -10.00 13.35 14.91
C ILE A 14 -8.80 13.71 15.78
N THR A 15 -7.89 14.53 15.25
CA THR A 15 -6.72 14.98 16.01
C THR A 15 -7.12 16.00 17.09
N ILE A 16 -6.36 16.04 18.19
CA ILE A 16 -6.59 17.03 19.26
C ILE A 16 -6.53 18.47 18.72
N SER A 17 -5.63 18.75 17.78
CA SER A 17 -5.53 20.06 17.14
C SER A 17 -6.74 20.41 16.28
N ALA A 18 -7.33 19.42 15.59
CA ALA A 18 -8.55 19.61 14.80
C ALA A 18 -9.75 19.91 15.70
N LEU A 19 -9.88 19.21 16.84
CA LEU A 19 -10.94 19.47 17.83
C LEU A 19 -10.86 20.90 18.37
N LYS A 20 -9.68 21.34 18.83
CA LYS A 20 -9.48 22.71 19.33
C LYS A 20 -9.84 23.76 18.27
N ALA A 21 -9.43 23.55 17.02
CA ALA A 21 -9.76 24.47 15.93
C ALA A 21 -11.26 24.52 15.62
N LEU A 22 -11.98 23.39 15.72
CA LEU A 22 -13.43 23.35 15.62
C LEU A 22 -14.09 24.12 16.78
N GLU A 23 -13.62 23.92 18.01
CA GLU A 23 -14.10 24.61 19.21
C GLU A 23 -13.94 26.13 19.12
N GLU A 24 -12.83 26.62 18.58
CA GLU A 24 -12.53 28.05 18.39
C GLU A 24 -13.25 28.70 17.21
N SER A 25 -13.91 27.92 16.34
CA SER A 25 -14.57 28.43 15.14
C SER A 25 -15.99 28.96 15.41
N ASP A 26 -16.36 30.06 14.78
CA ASP A 26 -17.72 30.63 14.83
C ASP A 26 -18.67 29.94 13.84
N VAL A 27 -18.12 29.58 12.68
CA VAL A 27 -18.86 29.03 11.52
C VAL A 27 -18.24 27.70 11.10
N VAL A 28 -19.07 26.70 10.83
CA VAL A 28 -18.63 25.39 10.33
C VAL A 28 -19.27 25.12 8.97
N ILE A 29 -18.44 24.83 7.97
CA ILE A 29 -18.83 24.60 6.58
C ILE A 29 -18.29 23.25 6.14
N GLY A 30 -19.11 22.45 5.49
CA GLY A 30 -18.66 21.16 4.98
C GLY A 30 -19.71 20.40 4.19
N TYR A 31 -19.31 19.23 3.69
CA TYR A 31 -20.23 18.30 3.06
C TYR A 31 -21.19 17.71 4.10
N LYS A 32 -22.47 17.56 3.74
CA LYS A 32 -23.55 17.12 4.64
C LYS A 32 -23.19 15.89 5.49
N LYS A 33 -22.54 14.87 4.92
CA LYS A 33 -22.16 13.66 5.66
C LYS A 33 -21.10 13.95 6.75
N TYR A 34 -20.10 14.77 6.43
CA TYR A 34 -19.00 15.08 7.35
C TYR A 34 -19.48 15.95 8.50
N ILE A 35 -20.38 16.90 8.21
CA ILE A 35 -21.00 17.72 9.24
C ILE A 35 -21.86 16.87 10.18
N ASN A 36 -22.61 15.92 9.64
CA ASN A 36 -23.44 15.04 10.45
C ASN A 36 -22.62 14.12 11.38
N SER A 37 -21.39 13.71 11.00
CA SER A 37 -20.54 12.86 11.85
C SER A 37 -19.92 13.61 13.04
N ILE A 38 -20.01 14.94 13.08
CA ILE A 38 -19.50 15.79 14.16
C ILE A 38 -20.58 16.72 14.74
N ALA A 39 -21.87 16.39 14.53
CA ALA A 39 -22.97 17.31 14.81
C ALA A 39 -23.00 17.80 16.27
N ASP A 40 -22.68 16.91 17.22
CA ASP A 40 -22.60 17.19 18.65
C ASP A 40 -21.44 18.13 19.02
N LEU A 41 -20.37 18.18 18.21
CA LEU A 41 -19.22 19.07 18.42
C LEU A 41 -19.48 20.50 17.94
N ILE A 42 -20.59 20.75 17.24
CA ILE A 42 -20.85 22.01 16.53
C ILE A 42 -22.22 22.62 16.81
N GLU A 43 -22.96 22.11 17.81
CA GLU A 43 -24.35 22.49 18.10
C GLU A 43 -24.56 24.00 18.30
N LYS A 44 -23.57 24.71 18.87
CA LYS A 44 -23.63 26.14 19.20
C LYS A 44 -23.09 27.06 18.11
N LYS A 45 -22.79 26.53 16.92
CA LYS A 45 -22.09 27.26 15.84
C LYS A 45 -23.02 27.49 14.65
N GLU A 46 -22.70 28.47 13.82
CA GLU A 46 -23.39 28.66 12.54
C GLU A 46 -22.93 27.56 11.57
N VAL A 47 -23.85 26.73 11.05
CA VAL A 47 -23.49 25.53 10.26
C VAL A 47 -24.04 25.60 8.84
N PHE A 48 -23.16 25.49 7.85
CA PHE A 48 -23.51 25.41 6.43
C PHE A 48 -23.24 24.01 5.85
N LYS A 49 -24.32 23.31 5.50
CA LYS A 49 -24.28 21.98 4.88
C LYS A 49 -24.46 22.11 3.37
N LYS A 50 -23.43 21.79 2.59
CA LYS A 50 -23.50 21.80 1.11
C LYS A 50 -23.46 20.38 0.53
N GLY A 51 -23.93 20.24 -0.72
CA GLY A 51 -23.98 18.99 -1.47
C GLY A 51 -22.64 18.60 -2.11
N MET A 52 -22.59 17.43 -2.75
CA MET A 52 -21.41 16.95 -3.48
C MET A 52 -21.24 17.72 -4.81
N GLY A 53 -20.00 17.94 -5.26
CA GLY A 53 -19.70 18.66 -6.52
C GLY A 53 -19.67 20.19 -6.42
N ASP A 54 -20.00 20.75 -5.26
CA ASP A 54 -20.02 22.20 -5.01
C ASP A 54 -18.79 22.68 -4.21
N GLU A 55 -17.61 22.16 -4.55
CA GLU A 55 -16.36 22.47 -3.84
C GLU A 55 -16.01 23.96 -3.93
N ILE A 56 -16.10 24.53 -5.13
CA ILE A 56 -15.83 25.96 -5.35
C ILE A 56 -16.77 26.82 -4.51
N ALA A 57 -18.09 26.60 -4.55
CA ALA A 57 -18.98 27.47 -3.76
C ALA A 57 -18.85 27.24 -2.25
N ARG A 58 -18.45 26.05 -1.78
CA ARG A 58 -18.04 25.87 -0.37
C ARG A 58 -16.84 26.73 -0.02
N GLY A 59 -15.84 26.77 -0.90
CA GLY A 59 -14.65 27.60 -0.71
C GLY A 59 -14.98 29.09 -0.71
N GLU A 60 -15.73 29.56 -1.70
CA GLU A 60 -16.15 30.97 -1.81
C GLU A 60 -17.02 31.39 -0.61
N LEU A 61 -17.90 30.51 -0.11
CA LEU A 61 -18.68 30.77 1.12
C LEU A 61 -17.78 30.89 2.36
N ALA A 62 -16.76 30.04 2.48
CA ALA A 62 -15.80 30.12 3.59
C ALA A 62 -15.01 31.43 3.56
N ILE A 63 -14.65 31.90 2.37
CA ILE A 63 -13.99 33.20 2.17
C ILE A 63 -14.93 34.33 2.57
N SER A 64 -16.16 34.37 2.06
CA SER A 64 -17.17 35.38 2.43
C SER A 64 -17.33 35.49 3.94
N LYS A 65 -17.51 34.36 4.63
CA LYS A 65 -17.67 34.33 6.09
C LYS A 65 -16.42 34.80 6.83
N SER A 66 -15.23 34.49 6.31
CA SER A 66 -13.99 35.01 6.88
C SER A 66 -13.84 36.52 6.68
N LEU A 67 -14.31 37.10 5.57
CA LEU A 67 -14.31 38.55 5.33
C LEU A 67 -15.29 39.29 6.23
N GLU A 68 -16.36 38.63 6.67
CA GLU A 68 -17.26 39.10 7.75
C GLU A 68 -16.58 39.09 9.14
N GLY A 69 -15.30 38.72 9.22
CA GLY A 69 -14.53 38.69 10.47
C GLY A 69 -14.69 37.39 11.28
N LYS A 70 -15.34 36.36 10.74
CA LYS A 70 -15.55 35.09 11.44
C LYS A 70 -14.32 34.16 11.40
N ASN A 71 -14.20 33.33 12.42
CA ASN A 71 -13.35 32.14 12.40
C ASN A 71 -14.11 30.97 11.79
N VAL A 72 -13.67 30.52 10.62
CA VAL A 72 -14.37 29.52 9.80
C VAL A 72 -13.65 28.19 9.88
N ALA A 73 -14.37 27.12 10.25
CA ALA A 73 -13.95 25.74 10.08
C ALA A 73 -14.49 25.18 8.76
N LEU A 74 -13.60 24.87 7.82
CA LEU A 74 -13.91 24.18 6.58
C LEU A 74 -13.53 22.70 6.70
N VAL A 75 -14.53 21.84 6.84
CA VAL A 75 -14.35 20.44 7.20
C VAL A 75 -14.15 19.55 5.97
N SER A 76 -13.11 18.72 5.99
CA SER A 76 -12.84 17.64 5.04
C SER A 76 -12.80 16.28 5.76
N SER A 77 -13.31 15.23 5.13
CA SER A 77 -13.05 13.85 5.58
C SER A 77 -11.58 13.51 5.43
N GLY A 78 -11.06 12.67 6.33
CA GLY A 78 -9.66 12.27 6.24
C GLY A 78 -8.72 13.47 6.45
N ASP A 79 -7.75 13.64 5.55
CA ASP A 79 -6.84 14.78 5.52
C ASP A 79 -7.25 15.81 4.44
N PRO A 80 -7.27 17.13 4.73
CA PRO A 80 -7.68 18.12 3.74
C PRO A 80 -6.75 18.29 2.55
N GLY A 81 -5.48 17.88 2.67
CA GLY A 81 -4.48 17.92 1.62
C GLY A 81 -4.55 16.73 0.66
N VAL A 82 -5.23 15.64 1.04
CA VAL A 82 -5.36 14.43 0.21
C VAL A 82 -6.71 14.44 -0.50
N TYR A 83 -6.73 14.92 -1.75
CA TYR A 83 -7.94 15.06 -2.58
C TYR A 83 -9.08 15.84 -1.88
N GLY A 84 -8.72 16.77 -0.98
CA GLY A 84 -9.64 17.54 -0.15
C GLY A 84 -9.65 19.04 -0.46
N MET A 85 -10.26 19.80 0.46
CA MET A 85 -10.51 21.24 0.26
C MET A 85 -9.25 22.12 0.30
N ALA A 86 -8.13 21.65 0.85
CA ALA A 86 -6.94 22.50 1.01
C ALA A 86 -6.41 22.99 -0.33
N ASN A 87 -6.26 22.10 -1.32
CA ASN A 87 -5.74 22.43 -2.64
C ASN A 87 -6.60 23.52 -3.32
N LEU A 88 -7.92 23.38 -3.24
CA LEU A 88 -8.85 24.37 -3.78
C LEU A 88 -8.73 25.72 -3.06
N MET A 89 -8.69 25.72 -1.72
CA MET A 89 -8.62 26.98 -0.96
C MET A 89 -7.35 27.77 -1.25
N PHE A 90 -6.21 27.10 -1.40
CA PHE A 90 -4.96 27.78 -1.79
C PHE A 90 -4.98 28.28 -3.24
N GLN A 91 -5.78 27.70 -4.13
CA GLN A 91 -6.00 28.28 -5.46
C GLN A 91 -6.90 29.52 -5.42
N LEU A 92 -7.93 29.51 -4.56
CA LEU A 92 -8.88 30.62 -4.46
C LEU A 92 -8.33 31.83 -3.68
N ILE A 93 -7.40 31.61 -2.74
CA ILE A 93 -6.92 32.68 -1.84
C ILE A 93 -6.33 33.88 -2.59
N GLY A 94 -5.69 33.66 -3.74
CA GLY A 94 -5.07 34.74 -4.52
C GLY A 94 -6.04 35.76 -5.11
N LYS A 95 -7.36 35.49 -5.04
CA LYS A 95 -8.40 36.44 -5.46
C LYS A 95 -8.77 37.46 -4.38
N TYR A 96 -8.31 37.27 -3.14
CA TYR A 96 -8.81 38.02 -1.98
C TYR A 96 -7.69 38.47 -1.04
N ASP A 97 -7.75 39.72 -0.59
CA ASP A 97 -6.82 40.26 0.41
C ASP A 97 -7.27 39.96 1.85
N GLY A 98 -6.31 39.88 2.77
CA GLY A 98 -6.58 39.76 4.21
C GLY A 98 -7.05 38.38 4.69
N ILE A 99 -7.13 37.38 3.81
CA ILE A 99 -7.48 36.00 4.18
C ILE A 99 -6.26 35.27 4.74
N LYS A 100 -6.45 34.63 5.90
CA LYS A 100 -5.48 33.71 6.51
C LYS A 100 -6.03 32.30 6.48
N LEU A 101 -5.28 31.38 5.87
CA LEU A 101 -5.58 29.94 5.84
C LEU A 101 -4.68 29.20 6.83
N LYS A 102 -5.23 28.20 7.52
CA LYS A 102 -4.48 27.24 8.33
C LYS A 102 -5.03 25.83 8.10
N VAL A 103 -4.17 24.88 7.76
CA VAL A 103 -4.55 23.48 7.57
C VAL A 103 -4.31 22.71 8.86
N PHE A 104 -5.30 21.92 9.28
CA PHE A 104 -5.21 20.98 10.38
C PHE A 104 -5.27 19.56 9.82
N PRO A 105 -4.20 18.77 10.00
CA PRO A 105 -4.12 17.45 9.41
C PRO A 105 -5.11 16.48 10.06
N GLY A 106 -5.53 15.50 9.27
CA GLY A 106 -6.37 14.40 9.72
C GLY A 106 -5.80 13.05 9.28
N VAL A 107 -6.24 11.96 9.92
CA VAL A 107 -5.86 10.62 9.48
C VAL A 107 -6.49 10.38 8.11
N THR A 108 -5.69 10.20 7.06
CA THR A 108 -6.23 9.93 5.72
C THR A 108 -6.71 8.48 5.58
N SER A 109 -7.61 8.22 4.62
CA SER A 109 -8.17 6.88 4.38
C SER A 109 -7.09 5.82 4.16
N LEU A 110 -5.98 6.16 3.52
CA LEU A 110 -4.84 5.25 3.31
C LEU A 110 -4.27 4.71 4.63
N ASN A 111 -3.94 5.57 5.59
CA ASN A 111 -3.36 5.12 6.86
C ASN A 111 -4.38 4.39 7.71
N TYR A 112 -5.62 4.84 7.67
CA TYR A 112 -6.74 4.16 8.33
C TYR A 112 -6.95 2.75 7.78
N SER A 113 -7.08 2.60 6.45
CA SER A 113 -7.23 1.30 5.79
C SER A 113 -6.07 0.37 6.08
N ALA A 114 -4.82 0.88 6.05
CA ALA A 114 -3.65 0.09 6.39
C ALA A 114 -3.70 -0.44 7.83
N SER A 115 -4.15 0.39 8.79
CA SER A 115 -4.27 -0.02 10.19
C SER A 115 -5.28 -1.16 10.42
N LEU A 116 -6.29 -1.27 9.55
CA LEU A 116 -7.29 -2.34 9.61
C LEU A 116 -6.85 -3.62 8.87
N LEU A 117 -5.88 -3.52 7.96
CA LEU A 117 -5.35 -4.63 7.17
C LEU A 117 -4.08 -5.24 7.77
N GLY A 118 -3.38 -4.53 8.66
CA GLY A 118 -2.11 -4.96 9.26
C GLY A 118 -1.00 -3.95 9.04
N ALA A 119 -0.01 -4.31 8.21
CA ALA A 119 1.12 -3.44 7.86
C ALA A 119 1.45 -3.50 6.36
N PRO A 120 0.50 -3.16 5.47
CA PRO A 120 0.70 -3.31 4.03
C PRO A 120 1.58 -2.22 3.41
N LEU A 121 1.87 -1.12 4.12
CA LEU A 121 2.54 0.06 3.55
C LEU A 121 4.08 -0.01 3.65
N HIS A 122 4.75 0.40 2.57
CA HIS A 122 6.17 0.72 2.45
C HIS A 122 6.30 1.95 1.55
N ASP A 123 7.08 1.92 0.47
CA ASP A 123 7.06 2.98 -0.53
C ASP A 123 5.76 2.85 -1.32
N PHE A 124 4.98 3.92 -1.38
CA PHE A 124 3.63 3.87 -1.92
C PHE A 124 3.32 5.09 -2.80
N ALA A 125 2.34 4.90 -3.67
CA ALA A 125 1.66 5.97 -4.41
C ALA A 125 0.19 6.04 -3.97
N ALA A 126 -0.32 7.24 -3.73
CA ALA A 126 -1.75 7.50 -3.62
C ALA A 126 -2.26 8.02 -4.96
N ILE A 127 -3.25 7.34 -5.54
CA ILE A 127 -3.80 7.68 -6.85
C ILE A 127 -5.33 7.75 -6.74
N SER A 128 -5.92 8.79 -7.33
CA SER A 128 -7.38 8.86 -7.49
C SER A 128 -7.79 8.40 -8.87
N LEU A 129 -8.86 7.59 -8.97
CA LEU A 129 -9.46 7.19 -10.25
C LEU A 129 -10.55 8.17 -10.74
N SER A 130 -10.71 9.32 -10.09
CA SER A 130 -11.67 10.34 -10.52
C SER A 130 -11.15 11.09 -11.75
N ASP A 131 -11.83 10.91 -12.88
CA ASP A 131 -11.53 11.55 -14.17
C ASP A 131 -12.29 12.86 -14.41
N ILE A 132 -12.92 13.44 -13.37
CA ILE A 132 -13.72 14.68 -13.50
C ILE A 132 -12.86 15.85 -14.00
N LEU A 133 -11.65 15.99 -13.43
CA LEU A 133 -10.70 17.07 -13.74
C LEU A 133 -9.37 16.55 -14.27
N THR A 134 -9.15 15.24 -14.23
CA THR A 134 -7.89 14.59 -14.64
C THR A 134 -8.17 13.72 -15.86
N PRO A 135 -7.49 13.92 -17.00
CA PRO A 135 -7.65 13.06 -18.16
C PRO A 135 -7.35 11.61 -17.81
N LEU A 136 -8.15 10.68 -18.35
CA LEU A 136 -7.96 9.25 -18.08
C LEU A 136 -6.55 8.76 -18.44
N SER A 137 -5.96 9.28 -19.53
CA SER A 137 -4.59 8.96 -19.94
C SER A 137 -3.53 9.32 -18.88
N GLU A 138 -3.76 10.38 -18.09
CA GLU A 138 -2.87 10.73 -16.99
C GLU A 138 -3.01 9.75 -15.81
N ILE A 139 -4.24 9.31 -15.51
CA ILE A 139 -4.51 8.31 -14.47
C ILE A 139 -3.86 6.97 -14.85
N GLU A 140 -4.07 6.50 -16.09
CA GLU A 140 -3.45 5.28 -16.62
C GLU A 140 -1.93 5.34 -16.51
N LYS A 141 -1.33 6.46 -16.93
CA LYS A 141 0.12 6.68 -16.80
C LYS A 141 0.58 6.59 -15.33
N LYS A 142 -0.11 7.25 -14.39
CA LYS A 142 0.27 7.18 -12.96
C LYS A 142 0.23 5.74 -12.44
N ILE A 143 -0.79 4.97 -12.81
CA ILE A 143 -0.93 3.56 -12.41
C ILE A 143 0.21 2.73 -12.99
N GLU A 144 0.43 2.82 -14.31
CA GLU A 144 1.46 2.06 -15.02
C GLU A 144 2.85 2.29 -14.41
N TYR A 145 3.24 3.55 -14.19
CA TYR A 145 4.54 3.88 -13.62
C TYR A 145 4.67 3.50 -12.15
N ALA A 146 3.58 3.58 -11.37
CA ALA A 146 3.58 3.10 -9.98
C ALA A 146 3.77 1.58 -9.91
N ILE A 147 3.15 0.83 -10.82
CA ILE A 147 3.33 -0.63 -10.93
C ILE A 147 4.77 -0.96 -11.35
N LYS A 148 5.29 -0.29 -12.39
CA LYS A 148 6.67 -0.49 -12.87
C LYS A 148 7.74 -0.15 -11.84
N ALA A 149 7.45 0.77 -10.92
CA ALA A 149 8.31 1.11 -9.80
C ALA A 149 8.13 0.19 -8.58
N ASP A 150 7.24 -0.81 -8.67
CA ASP A 150 6.86 -1.74 -7.59
C ASP A 150 6.42 -1.04 -6.29
N PHE A 151 5.73 0.09 -6.45
CA PHE A 151 5.06 0.76 -5.33
C PHE A 151 3.82 -0.01 -4.89
N ILE A 152 3.54 0.09 -3.60
CA ILE A 152 2.19 -0.16 -3.10
C ILE A 152 1.29 0.96 -3.61
N ILE A 153 0.09 0.63 -4.07
CA ILE A 153 -0.82 1.62 -4.64
C ILE A 153 -2.06 1.73 -3.77
N ALA A 154 -2.30 2.91 -3.23
CA ALA A 154 -3.53 3.24 -2.53
C ALA A 154 -4.48 3.98 -3.47
N ILE A 155 -5.63 3.36 -3.76
CA ILE A 155 -6.62 3.92 -4.67
C ILE A 155 -7.71 4.66 -3.92
N TYR A 156 -7.89 5.93 -4.28
CA TYR A 156 -8.96 6.81 -3.84
C TYR A 156 -10.01 7.00 -4.93
N ASN A 157 -11.25 7.26 -4.53
CA ASN A 157 -12.38 7.46 -5.42
C ASN A 157 -12.46 6.34 -6.50
N PRO A 158 -12.41 5.06 -6.10
CA PRO A 158 -12.17 3.96 -7.04
C PRO A 158 -13.29 3.82 -8.07
N ILE A 159 -14.54 3.99 -7.67
CA ILE A 159 -15.69 3.85 -8.55
C ILE A 159 -16.82 4.80 -8.13
N SER A 160 -17.60 5.26 -9.10
CA SER A 160 -18.82 6.02 -8.86
C SER A 160 -20.01 5.39 -9.58
N LYS A 161 -21.24 5.81 -9.21
CA LYS A 161 -22.48 5.27 -9.81
C LYS A 161 -22.53 5.42 -11.33
N THR A 162 -22.00 6.53 -11.86
CA THR A 162 -22.11 6.88 -13.29
C THR A 162 -20.81 6.68 -14.06
N ARG A 163 -19.65 6.70 -13.38
CA ARG A 163 -18.33 6.56 -14.01
C ARG A 163 -17.65 5.30 -13.49
N LYS A 164 -17.77 4.22 -14.27
CA LYS A 164 -17.09 2.94 -14.06
C LYS A 164 -15.86 2.75 -14.96
N LYS A 165 -15.74 3.52 -16.05
CA LYS A 165 -14.67 3.39 -17.05
C LYS A 165 -13.26 3.49 -16.43
N PRO A 166 -12.94 4.43 -15.52
CA PRO A 166 -11.61 4.49 -14.91
C PRO A 166 -11.26 3.24 -14.11
N PHE A 167 -12.23 2.67 -13.38
CA PHE A 167 -12.04 1.45 -12.62
C PHE A 167 -11.75 0.25 -13.52
N LYS A 168 -12.53 0.08 -14.60
CA LYS A 168 -12.31 -0.99 -15.58
C LYS A 168 -10.92 -0.91 -16.20
N ARG A 169 -10.50 0.28 -16.61
CA ARG A 169 -9.16 0.46 -17.17
C ARG A 169 -8.05 0.22 -16.14
N PHE A 170 -8.26 0.64 -14.90
CA PHE A 170 -7.37 0.31 -13.79
C PHE A 170 -7.22 -1.22 -13.60
N GLN A 171 -8.33 -1.98 -13.63
CA GLN A 171 -8.27 -3.44 -13.56
C GLN A 171 -7.56 -4.06 -14.78
N GLU A 172 -7.83 -3.58 -15.98
CA GLU A 172 -7.12 -4.02 -17.20
C GLU A 172 -5.60 -3.82 -17.07
N ILE A 173 -5.15 -2.65 -16.64
CA ILE A 173 -3.72 -2.36 -16.44
C ILE A 173 -3.12 -3.28 -15.36
N LEU A 174 -3.84 -3.54 -14.27
CA LEU A 174 -3.36 -4.48 -13.25
C LEU A 174 -3.21 -5.89 -13.82
N ASN A 175 -4.19 -6.37 -14.58
CA ASN A 175 -4.15 -7.70 -15.20
C ASN A 175 -3.06 -7.82 -16.28
N GLU A 176 -2.74 -6.71 -16.97
CA GLU A 176 -1.67 -6.65 -17.96
C GLU A 176 -0.26 -6.67 -17.31
N LEU A 177 -0.11 -6.09 -16.11
CA LEU A 177 1.20 -5.75 -15.54
C LEU A 177 1.55 -6.40 -14.19
N LYS A 178 0.61 -7.02 -13.49
CA LYS A 178 0.84 -7.66 -12.18
C LYS A 178 0.44 -9.13 -12.18
N ASP A 179 1.06 -9.89 -11.28
CA ASP A 179 0.72 -11.27 -11.03
C ASP A 179 -0.75 -11.40 -10.56
N PRO A 180 -1.56 -12.35 -11.08
CA PRO A 180 -2.94 -12.57 -10.67
C PRO A 180 -3.15 -12.87 -9.18
N THR A 181 -2.10 -13.31 -8.48
CA THR A 181 -2.05 -13.57 -7.04
C THR A 181 -1.66 -12.34 -6.21
N THR A 182 -1.39 -11.19 -6.84
CA THR A 182 -1.11 -9.93 -6.14
C THR A 182 -2.23 -9.62 -5.15
N LEU A 183 -1.86 -9.36 -3.90
CA LEU A 183 -2.83 -9.06 -2.84
C LEU A 183 -3.41 -7.66 -2.97
N ILE A 184 -4.72 -7.56 -2.73
CA ILE A 184 -5.48 -6.32 -2.70
C ILE A 184 -6.28 -6.28 -1.40
N GLY A 185 -5.98 -5.30 -0.56
CA GLY A 185 -6.80 -4.96 0.60
C GLY A 185 -7.96 -4.05 0.19
N ILE A 186 -9.18 -4.42 0.55
CA ILE A 186 -10.41 -3.65 0.34
C ILE A 186 -10.91 -3.18 1.69
N VAL A 187 -11.09 -1.86 1.85
CA VAL A 187 -11.65 -1.28 3.08
C VAL A 187 -12.83 -0.39 2.72
N ASP A 188 -14.03 -0.79 3.12
CA ASP A 188 -15.27 -0.05 2.96
C ASP A 188 -15.64 0.68 4.27
N SER A 189 -15.61 2.01 4.21
CA SER A 189 -15.90 2.90 5.33
C SER A 189 -17.36 3.34 5.44
N THR A 190 -18.29 2.75 4.67
CA THR A 190 -19.73 3.06 4.77
C THR A 190 -20.36 2.61 6.08
N GLN A 191 -19.76 1.63 6.76
CA GLN A 191 -20.22 1.05 8.02
C GLN A 191 -19.21 1.30 9.14
N ASN A 192 -19.69 1.22 10.38
CA ASN A 192 -18.86 1.27 11.59
C ASN A 192 -19.16 0.04 12.47
N PRO A 193 -18.19 -0.88 12.68
CA PRO A 193 -16.82 -0.86 12.15
C PRO A 193 -16.77 -1.00 10.62
N SER A 194 -15.68 -0.50 10.02
CA SER A 194 -15.47 -0.61 8.56
C SER A 194 -15.31 -2.07 8.14
N LYS A 195 -15.84 -2.44 6.97
CA LYS A 195 -15.71 -3.80 6.43
C LYS A 195 -14.38 -3.92 5.71
N THR A 196 -13.64 -5.00 6.00
CA THR A 196 -12.34 -5.28 5.39
C THR A 196 -12.33 -6.63 4.67
N LYS A 197 -11.51 -6.73 3.61
CA LYS A 197 -11.25 -7.97 2.88
C LYS A 197 -9.83 -7.93 2.33
N ILE A 198 -9.12 -9.05 2.37
CA ILE A 198 -7.89 -9.25 1.62
C ILE A 198 -8.23 -10.28 0.54
N ILE A 199 -7.91 -9.96 -0.71
CA ILE A 199 -8.15 -10.82 -1.87
C ILE A 199 -6.94 -10.83 -2.78
N THR A 200 -6.91 -11.73 -3.74
CA THR A 200 -5.97 -11.69 -4.87
C THR A 200 -6.56 -10.90 -6.04
N LEU A 201 -5.71 -10.40 -6.95
CA LEU A 201 -6.11 -9.61 -8.11
C LEU A 201 -7.18 -10.31 -8.97
N ASN A 202 -7.05 -11.61 -9.21
CA ASN A 202 -8.04 -12.40 -9.96
C ASN A 202 -9.43 -12.50 -9.30
N GLN A 203 -9.56 -12.13 -8.02
CA GLN A 203 -10.81 -12.11 -7.27
C GLN A 203 -11.43 -10.70 -7.19
N LEU A 204 -10.79 -9.68 -7.79
CA LEU A 204 -11.25 -8.31 -7.70
C LEU A 204 -12.52 -8.10 -8.53
N ASP A 205 -13.64 -7.95 -7.83
CA ASP A 205 -14.95 -7.68 -8.41
C ASP A 205 -15.33 -6.20 -8.27
N GLU A 206 -15.83 -5.57 -9.34
CA GLU A 206 -16.28 -4.17 -9.33
C GLU A 206 -17.50 -3.94 -8.44
N ASP A 207 -18.33 -4.97 -8.24
CA ASP A 207 -19.59 -4.87 -7.48
C ASP A 207 -19.36 -4.81 -5.95
N GLU A 208 -18.17 -5.20 -5.47
CA GLU A 208 -17.78 -5.04 -4.06
C GLU A 208 -17.26 -3.63 -3.73
N ILE A 209 -17.10 -2.75 -4.74
CA ILE A 209 -16.44 -1.45 -4.58
C ILE A 209 -17.44 -0.30 -4.67
N ASN A 210 -17.28 0.70 -3.81
CA ASN A 210 -18.07 1.94 -3.85
C ASN A 210 -17.22 3.20 -3.62
N MET A 211 -17.85 4.37 -3.60
CA MET A 211 -17.14 5.66 -3.45
C MET A 211 -16.44 5.83 -2.09
N SER A 212 -16.81 5.06 -1.07
CA SER A 212 -16.20 5.10 0.27
C SER A 212 -15.22 3.95 0.51
N THR A 213 -14.91 3.20 -0.56
CA THR A 213 -13.91 2.14 -0.54
C THR A 213 -12.53 2.70 -0.81
N THR A 214 -11.54 2.26 -0.05
CA THR A 214 -10.11 2.45 -0.35
C THR A 214 -9.51 1.09 -0.67
N LEU A 215 -8.75 1.02 -1.77
CA LEU A 215 -8.00 -0.18 -2.14
C LEU A 215 -6.53 0.01 -1.81
N ILE A 216 -5.88 -1.02 -1.28
CA ILE A 216 -4.43 -1.09 -1.11
C ILE A 216 -3.93 -2.27 -1.93
N ILE A 217 -3.22 -1.98 -3.01
CA ILE A 217 -2.65 -2.98 -3.91
C ILE A 217 -1.22 -3.21 -3.48
N GLY A 218 -0.93 -4.46 -3.08
CA GLY A 218 0.39 -4.89 -2.68
C GLY A 218 1.41 -4.84 -3.82
N ASN A 219 2.67 -4.79 -3.43
CA ASN A 219 3.80 -4.93 -4.34
C ASN A 219 4.35 -6.37 -4.33
N SER A 220 5.44 -6.63 -5.05
CA SER A 220 6.05 -7.97 -5.19
C SER A 220 6.45 -8.65 -3.86
N LEU A 221 6.59 -7.87 -2.78
CA LEU A 221 6.99 -8.34 -1.46
C LEU A 221 5.82 -8.45 -0.47
N THR A 222 4.62 -8.05 -0.89
CA THR A 222 3.45 -8.08 -0.01
C THR A 222 2.94 -9.51 0.12
N TYR A 223 2.63 -9.94 1.34
CA TYR A 223 2.06 -11.25 1.63
C TYR A 223 0.96 -11.17 2.68
N GLU A 224 0.18 -12.25 2.80
CA GLU A 224 -0.80 -12.43 3.85
C GLU A 224 -0.28 -13.42 4.89
N TYR A 225 -0.43 -13.11 6.18
CA TYR A 225 -0.12 -14.02 7.27
C TYR A 225 -1.11 -13.83 8.42
N ASP A 226 -1.74 -14.91 8.87
CA ASP A 226 -2.76 -14.91 9.94
C ASP A 226 -3.84 -13.82 9.72
N GLY A 227 -4.27 -13.60 8.48
CA GLY A 227 -5.28 -12.61 8.11
C GLY A 227 -4.78 -11.16 8.03
N TYR A 228 -3.48 -10.93 8.15
CA TYR A 228 -2.86 -9.61 8.00
C TYR A 228 -2.13 -9.48 6.67
N MET A 229 -2.33 -8.36 5.99
CA MET A 229 -1.56 -7.94 4.82
C MET A 229 -0.28 -7.23 5.28
N ILE A 230 0.88 -7.73 4.84
CA ILE A 230 2.19 -7.33 5.36
C ILE A 230 3.15 -7.06 4.20
N THR A 231 3.83 -5.93 4.26
CA THR A 231 4.99 -5.65 3.39
C THR A 231 6.26 -5.53 4.24
N PRO A 232 7.26 -6.40 4.05
CA PRO A 232 8.42 -6.46 4.94
C PRO A 232 9.43 -5.33 4.69
N ARG A 233 9.98 -4.79 5.78
CA ARG A 233 11.09 -3.81 5.74
C ARG A 233 12.45 -4.41 5.37
N GLY A 234 12.60 -5.75 5.45
CA GLY A 234 13.83 -6.46 5.07
C GLY A 234 14.88 -6.59 6.18
N TYR A 235 14.48 -6.78 7.44
CA TYR A 235 15.41 -7.03 8.53
C TYR A 235 16.12 -8.40 8.39
N VAL A 236 17.38 -8.46 8.81
CA VAL A 236 18.17 -9.70 8.78
C VAL A 236 17.72 -10.63 9.90
N VAL A 237 17.30 -11.83 9.53
CA VAL A 237 17.10 -12.94 10.46
C VAL A 237 18.42 -13.69 10.62
N LYS A 238 18.92 -13.78 11.86
CA LYS A 238 20.14 -14.53 12.18
C LYS A 238 19.79 -15.97 12.51
N ALA A 239 20.46 -16.92 11.85
CA ALA A 239 20.39 -18.34 12.16
C ALA A 239 21.75 -18.99 11.90
N PRO A 240 22.07 -20.12 12.55
CA PRO A 240 23.24 -20.91 12.19
C PRO A 240 23.08 -21.47 10.76
N ILE A 241 24.21 -21.67 10.07
CA ILE A 241 24.23 -22.37 8.78
C ILE A 241 24.10 -23.87 9.08
N HIS A 242 23.13 -24.53 8.43
CA HIS A 242 22.99 -25.98 8.57
C HIS A 242 24.19 -26.70 7.92
N PRO A 243 24.75 -27.78 8.52
CA PRO A 243 25.91 -28.46 7.96
C PRO A 243 25.76 -28.89 6.49
N LEU A 244 24.57 -29.36 6.10
CA LEU A 244 24.27 -29.71 4.71
C LEU A 244 24.30 -28.51 3.75
N ALA A 245 23.87 -27.33 4.22
CA ALA A 245 23.97 -26.11 3.41
C ALA A 245 25.45 -25.70 3.26
N ASN A 246 26.25 -25.86 4.31
CA ASN A 246 27.68 -25.58 4.26
C ASN A 246 28.41 -26.51 3.26
N ASP A 247 28.12 -27.81 3.31
CA ASP A 247 28.64 -28.79 2.34
C ASP A 247 28.21 -28.46 0.90
N PHE A 248 26.92 -28.17 0.71
CA PHE A 248 26.40 -27.77 -0.60
C PHE A 248 27.12 -26.55 -1.17
N TYR A 249 27.32 -25.51 -0.37
CA TYR A 249 27.97 -24.28 -0.84
C TYR A 249 29.47 -24.40 -1.00
N THR A 250 30.12 -25.37 -0.33
CA THR A 250 31.51 -25.72 -0.62
C THR A 250 31.60 -26.30 -2.03
N LYS A 251 30.79 -27.34 -2.32
CA LYS A 251 30.70 -27.97 -3.65
C LYS A 251 30.24 -27.00 -4.74
N TYR A 252 29.33 -26.08 -4.41
CA TYR A 252 28.83 -25.07 -5.34
C TYR A 252 29.98 -24.17 -5.84
N LEU A 253 30.86 -23.74 -4.93
CA LEU A 253 32.00 -22.90 -5.27
C LEU A 253 33.04 -23.64 -6.13
N ASP A 254 33.12 -24.96 -5.97
CA ASP A 254 33.94 -25.86 -6.80
C ASP A 254 33.24 -26.30 -8.10
N MET A 255 32.03 -25.79 -8.37
CA MET A 255 31.19 -26.12 -9.53
C MET A 255 30.77 -27.60 -9.61
N GLU A 256 30.68 -28.27 -8.45
CA GLU A 256 30.33 -29.69 -8.31
C GLU A 256 28.84 -29.93 -7.98
N THR A 257 28.02 -28.87 -7.93
CA THR A 257 26.58 -28.98 -7.69
C THR A 257 25.78 -29.16 -8.99
N PRO A 258 24.60 -29.82 -8.95
CA PRO A 258 23.73 -29.94 -10.10
C PRO A 258 23.33 -28.57 -10.68
N THR A 259 23.21 -28.50 -12.00
CA THR A 259 22.68 -27.34 -12.72
C THR A 259 21.48 -27.75 -13.56
N GLY A 260 20.38 -27.00 -13.49
CA GLY A 260 19.16 -27.37 -14.18
C GLY A 260 18.29 -28.35 -13.40
N LEU A 261 17.47 -29.09 -14.15
CA LEU A 261 16.61 -30.15 -13.60
C LEU A 261 17.47 -31.36 -13.21
N ASN A 262 17.29 -31.89 -12.00
CA ASN A 262 17.99 -33.09 -11.54
C ASN A 262 17.03 -34.28 -11.39
N LYS A 263 16.55 -34.81 -12.53
CA LYS A 263 15.57 -35.93 -12.57
C LYS A 263 16.09 -37.24 -11.97
N SER A 264 17.40 -37.37 -11.76
CA SER A 264 18.02 -38.52 -11.12
C SER A 264 18.10 -38.42 -9.59
N CYS A 265 17.79 -37.26 -9.01
CA CYS A 265 17.72 -37.09 -7.56
C CYS A 265 16.49 -37.84 -7.01
N GLU A 266 16.66 -38.59 -5.92
CA GLU A 266 15.57 -39.31 -5.27
C GLU A 266 14.46 -38.39 -4.72
N TYR A 267 14.80 -37.12 -4.50
CA TYR A 267 13.86 -36.10 -4.02
C TYR A 267 13.21 -35.28 -5.15
N TYR A 268 13.49 -35.57 -6.42
CA TYR A 268 12.93 -34.80 -7.54
C TYR A 268 11.53 -35.34 -7.96
N PRO A 269 10.54 -34.46 -8.20
CA PRO A 269 10.50 -33.03 -7.86
C PRO A 269 10.26 -32.80 -6.37
N CYS A 270 10.86 -31.75 -5.79
CA CYS A 270 10.72 -31.47 -4.36
C CYS A 270 9.36 -30.83 -4.02
N HIS A 271 8.77 -30.03 -4.94
CA HIS A 271 7.43 -29.44 -4.80
C HIS A 271 6.57 -29.62 -6.08
N SER A 272 6.84 -28.88 -7.16
CA SER A 272 6.04 -28.83 -8.40
C SER A 272 6.90 -28.95 -9.68
N ASP A 273 6.68 -29.95 -10.54
CA ASP A 273 7.49 -30.12 -11.77
C ASP A 273 7.13 -29.06 -12.85
N PRO A 274 8.10 -28.38 -13.51
CA PRO A 274 9.56 -28.52 -13.40
C PRO A 274 10.24 -27.56 -12.40
N GLN A 275 11.16 -28.08 -11.57
CA GLN A 275 11.99 -27.30 -10.63
C GLN A 275 13.47 -27.43 -10.93
N TYR A 276 14.18 -26.31 -10.96
CA TYR A 276 15.64 -26.31 -11.11
C TYR A 276 16.33 -26.49 -9.75
N CYS A 277 17.41 -27.25 -9.75
CA CYS A 277 18.11 -27.70 -8.54
C CYS A 277 19.37 -26.87 -8.20
N ASP A 278 19.64 -25.82 -8.96
CA ASP A 278 20.86 -25.00 -8.82
C ASP A 278 21.04 -24.39 -7.42
N PHE A 279 19.94 -24.18 -6.68
CA PHE A 279 19.93 -23.69 -5.31
C PHE A 279 19.08 -24.59 -4.40
N CYS A 280 19.29 -25.91 -4.46
CA CYS A 280 18.66 -26.88 -3.55
C CYS A 280 18.73 -26.45 -2.07
N TYR A 281 19.85 -25.83 -1.67
CA TYR A 281 19.89 -25.01 -0.46
C TYR A 281 19.84 -23.55 -0.87
N CYS A 282 18.83 -22.83 -0.40
CA CYS A 282 18.64 -21.43 -0.75
C CYS A 282 19.72 -20.54 -0.10
N PRO A 283 20.41 -19.66 -0.86
CA PRO A 283 21.47 -18.80 -0.31
C PRO A 283 20.91 -17.76 0.66
N PHE A 284 19.60 -17.53 0.57
CA PHE A 284 18.89 -16.56 1.39
C PHE A 284 18.33 -17.18 2.66
N TYR A 285 18.52 -18.47 2.94
CA TYR A 285 17.95 -19.12 4.13
C TYR A 285 18.60 -18.63 5.45
N PRO A 286 17.80 -18.36 6.50
CA PRO A 286 16.39 -18.01 6.45
C PRO A 286 16.23 -16.59 5.87
N CYS A 287 15.24 -16.38 5.00
CA CYS A 287 14.97 -15.04 4.47
C CYS A 287 14.04 -14.24 5.39
N GLY A 288 13.22 -14.94 6.21
CA GLY A 288 12.28 -14.29 7.12
C GLY A 288 11.17 -13.52 6.40
N ASP A 289 10.91 -13.87 5.14
CA ASP A 289 10.04 -13.13 4.24
C ASP A 289 9.11 -14.10 3.51
N SER A 290 7.81 -13.98 3.80
CA SER A 290 6.77 -14.88 3.31
C SER A 290 6.24 -14.52 1.92
N SER A 291 6.74 -13.45 1.29
CA SER A 291 6.39 -13.05 -0.10
C SER A 291 6.50 -14.19 -1.11
N THR A 292 7.41 -15.11 -0.87
CA THR A 292 7.67 -16.26 -1.73
C THR A 292 7.24 -17.58 -1.08
N GLY A 293 6.27 -17.57 -0.15
CA GLY A 293 5.70 -18.79 0.45
C GLY A 293 6.42 -19.33 1.69
N GLY A 294 7.53 -18.74 2.13
CA GLY A 294 8.16 -19.12 3.40
C GLY A 294 7.32 -18.75 4.62
N LYS A 295 7.47 -19.46 5.75
CA LYS A 295 6.73 -19.17 6.99
C LYS A 295 7.50 -19.58 8.24
N TRP A 296 7.24 -18.90 9.35
CA TRP A 296 7.74 -19.33 10.66
C TRP A 296 6.92 -20.51 11.20
N ILE A 297 7.62 -21.55 11.65
CA ILE A 297 7.00 -22.63 12.41
C ILE A 297 6.80 -22.14 13.85
N LYS A 298 5.54 -21.94 14.24
CA LYS A 298 5.13 -21.42 15.55
C LYS A 298 5.82 -22.22 16.67
N ASN A 299 6.38 -21.50 17.65
CA ASN A 299 7.06 -22.03 18.84
C ASN A 299 8.32 -22.88 18.61
N LYS A 300 8.82 -23.01 17.36
CA LYS A 300 10.07 -23.76 17.08
C LYS A 300 11.26 -22.86 16.76
N ASN A 301 11.03 -21.58 16.49
CA ASN A 301 12.05 -20.64 16.00
C ASN A 301 12.76 -21.16 14.72
N VAL A 302 11.99 -21.83 13.85
CA VAL A 302 12.46 -22.39 12.58
C VAL A 302 11.70 -21.73 11.44
N TRP A 303 12.44 -21.29 10.42
CA TRP A 303 11.90 -20.81 9.16
C TRP A 303 11.68 -21.99 8.22
N SER A 304 10.46 -22.20 7.76
CA SER A 304 10.13 -23.17 6.70
C SER A 304 10.08 -22.47 5.35
N CYS A 305 10.61 -23.12 4.33
CA CYS A 305 10.50 -22.72 2.93
C CYS A 305 9.65 -23.71 2.12
N GLU A 306 8.85 -24.55 2.78
CA GLU A 306 8.13 -25.66 2.14
C GLU A 306 7.16 -25.23 1.02
N ASP A 307 6.64 -24.01 1.06
CA ASP A 307 5.74 -23.49 0.02
C ASP A 307 6.46 -22.50 -0.92
N CYS A 308 7.81 -22.49 -0.91
CA CYS A 308 8.63 -21.53 -1.68
C CYS A 308 9.18 -22.13 -2.98
N GLU A 309 8.50 -21.86 -4.08
CA GLU A 309 8.91 -22.33 -5.42
C GLU A 309 9.80 -21.34 -6.17
N TRP A 310 9.79 -20.06 -5.78
CA TRP A 310 10.48 -18.96 -6.48
C TRP A 310 11.96 -19.23 -6.77
N ILE A 311 12.69 -19.82 -5.82
CA ILE A 311 14.13 -20.10 -5.94
C ILE A 311 14.45 -21.18 -6.99
N HIS A 312 13.43 -21.91 -7.45
CA HIS A 312 13.53 -23.02 -8.40
C HIS A 312 13.13 -22.62 -9.82
N GLU A 313 12.71 -21.37 -10.03
CA GLU A 313 12.36 -20.86 -11.35
C GLU A 313 13.60 -20.53 -12.18
N LYS A 314 13.53 -20.80 -13.48
CA LYS A 314 14.65 -20.59 -14.42
C LYS A 314 15.17 -19.15 -14.41
N ASN A 315 14.26 -18.16 -14.44
CA ASN A 315 14.63 -16.74 -14.49
C ASN A 315 15.23 -16.28 -13.16
N THR A 316 14.67 -16.75 -12.03
CA THR A 316 15.21 -16.50 -10.69
C THR A 316 16.63 -17.01 -10.56
N ILE A 317 16.88 -18.26 -10.98
CA ILE A 317 18.21 -18.86 -10.89
C ILE A 317 19.21 -18.08 -11.72
N LYS A 318 18.84 -17.70 -12.94
CA LYS A 318 19.69 -16.87 -13.79
C LYS A 318 20.05 -15.56 -13.09
N CYS A 319 19.06 -14.81 -12.59
CA CYS A 319 19.29 -13.56 -11.87
C CYS A 319 20.25 -13.73 -10.68
N ILE A 320 20.05 -14.78 -9.88
CA ILE A 320 20.89 -15.03 -8.71
C ILE A 320 22.30 -15.39 -9.14
N LYS A 321 22.47 -16.29 -10.12
CA LYS A 321 23.79 -16.71 -10.61
C LYS A 321 24.62 -15.57 -11.18
N ASP A 322 23.98 -14.60 -11.82
CA ASP A 322 24.68 -13.45 -12.42
C ASP A 322 25.39 -12.58 -11.35
N SER A 323 24.89 -12.56 -10.11
CA SER A 323 25.41 -11.69 -9.04
C SER A 323 25.99 -12.44 -7.83
N LEU A 324 25.51 -13.65 -7.53
CA LEU A 324 25.91 -14.42 -6.34
C LEU A 324 27.43 -14.60 -6.23
N PRO A 325 28.19 -14.88 -7.30
CA PRO A 325 29.65 -15.00 -7.21
C PRO A 325 30.37 -13.74 -6.74
N THR A 326 29.76 -12.56 -6.87
CA THR A 326 30.34 -11.31 -6.35
C THR A 326 30.20 -11.20 -4.83
N ILE A 327 29.20 -11.88 -4.26
CA ILE A 327 28.88 -11.84 -2.83
C ILE A 327 29.49 -13.05 -2.12
N LEU A 328 29.19 -14.27 -2.58
CA LEU A 328 29.56 -15.53 -1.94
C LEU A 328 30.94 -16.01 -2.46
N LYS A 329 31.97 -15.93 -1.61
CA LYS A 329 33.33 -16.41 -1.90
C LYS A 329 33.74 -17.63 -1.08
N ASN A 330 33.06 -17.86 0.04
CA ASN A 330 33.20 -19.02 0.91
C ASN A 330 31.86 -19.28 1.63
N PRO A 331 31.63 -20.46 2.22
CA PRO A 331 30.35 -20.76 2.88
C PRO A 331 29.97 -19.82 4.03
N GLU A 332 30.93 -19.27 4.78
CA GLU A 332 30.64 -18.32 5.89
C GLU A 332 30.02 -17.01 5.41
N ASP A 333 30.20 -16.66 4.13
CA ASP A 333 29.55 -15.49 3.53
C ASP A 333 28.02 -15.57 3.54
N LEU A 334 27.43 -16.77 3.62
CA LEU A 334 25.97 -16.96 3.84
C LEU A 334 25.49 -16.25 5.11
N LYS A 335 26.36 -16.16 6.13
CA LYS A 335 26.10 -15.49 7.40
C LYS A 335 26.71 -14.09 7.44
N SER A 336 27.99 -13.95 7.06
CA SER A 336 28.71 -12.68 7.20
C SER A 336 28.22 -11.60 6.21
N LYS A 337 27.76 -12.00 5.02
CA LYS A 337 27.25 -11.11 3.96
C LYS A 337 25.73 -11.22 3.77
N LYS A 338 25.02 -11.67 4.81
CA LYS A 338 23.56 -11.89 4.79
C LYS A 338 22.77 -10.69 4.27
N LYS A 339 23.17 -9.46 4.61
CA LYS A 339 22.51 -8.24 4.14
C LYS A 339 22.60 -8.09 2.62
N GLU A 340 23.76 -8.35 2.02
CA GLU A 340 23.95 -8.26 0.57
C GLU A 340 23.19 -9.39 -0.15
N LEU A 341 23.15 -10.58 0.44
CA LEU A 341 22.33 -11.69 -0.06
C LEU A 341 20.83 -11.33 -0.05
N LEU A 342 20.32 -10.70 1.01
CA LEU A 342 18.92 -10.26 1.03
C LEU A 342 18.62 -9.11 0.07
N LYS A 343 19.59 -8.23 -0.21
CA LYS A 343 19.47 -7.24 -1.30
C LYS A 343 19.40 -7.93 -2.66
N LEU A 344 20.24 -8.93 -2.92
CA LEU A 344 20.18 -9.74 -4.13
C LEU A 344 18.83 -10.45 -4.24
N ARG A 345 18.29 -11.00 -3.14
CA ARG A 345 16.94 -11.58 -3.12
C ARG A 345 15.90 -10.57 -3.58
N ARG A 346 15.88 -9.36 -2.99
CA ARG A 346 14.91 -8.31 -3.37
C ARG A 346 15.07 -7.88 -4.83
N HIS A 347 16.31 -7.73 -5.30
CA HIS A 347 16.60 -7.42 -6.69
C HIS A 347 16.03 -8.50 -7.63
N CYS A 348 16.27 -9.78 -7.33
CA CYS A 348 15.79 -10.86 -8.18
C CYS A 348 14.28 -11.06 -8.10
N ILE A 349 13.63 -10.84 -6.96
CA ILE A 349 12.16 -10.86 -6.90
C ILE A 349 11.58 -9.82 -7.85
N LEU A 350 12.08 -8.57 -7.78
CA LEU A 350 11.62 -7.49 -8.67
C LEU A 350 11.90 -7.77 -10.15
N ALA A 351 12.96 -8.51 -10.46
CA ALA A 351 13.33 -8.83 -11.83
C ALA A 351 12.56 -10.02 -12.43
N THR A 352 11.91 -10.84 -11.60
CA THR A 352 11.33 -12.12 -12.04
C THR A 352 9.87 -12.34 -11.68
N ARG A 353 9.29 -11.54 -10.79
CA ARG A 353 7.85 -11.47 -10.49
C ARG A 353 7.36 -10.06 -10.79
#